data_AF-A0A2E7DLD7-F1
#
_entry.id   AF-A0A2E7DLD7-F1
#
_cell.length_a   1.000
_cell.length_b   1.000
_cell.length_c   1.000
_cell.angle_alpha   90.00
_cell.angle_beta   90.00
_cell.angle_gamma   90.00
#
_symmetry.space_group_name_H-M   'P 1'
#
loop_
_entity.id
_entity.type
_entity.pdbx_description
1 polymer ?
#
loop_
_entity_poly.entity_id
_entity_poly.type
_entity_poly.pdbx_seq_one_letter_code
_entity_poly.pdbx_strand_id
1 'polypeptide(L)'
;MDKKMLCVEKTFGTPHRMEKKINYQQMIADCGKPEAVAQQINVHFTSVYRWLRGERVPSVKVIEKLITQFDIDINDYINTGVIDGTQGEDKTSSL
;
A
#
# COMPACT_ATOMS: atom_id res chain seq x y z
N MET A 1 54.29 -0.08 -8.51
CA MET A 1 53.46 -1.29 -8.64
C MET A 1 52.85 -1.61 -7.27
N ASP A 2 51.69 -0.98 -7.07
CA ASP A 2 50.47 -1.52 -6.45
C ASP A 2 50.54 -2.23 -5.08
N LYS A 3 50.39 -1.45 -4.02
CA LYS A 3 49.78 -1.95 -2.77
C LYS A 3 48.29 -1.58 -2.80
N LYS A 4 47.46 -2.58 -3.16
CA LYS A 4 46.00 -2.53 -3.08
C LYS A 4 45.54 -2.08 -1.69
N MET A 5 44.91 -0.90 -1.61
CA MET A 5 44.02 -0.55 -0.51
C MET A 5 42.82 -1.49 -0.56
N LEU A 6 42.71 -2.38 0.42
CA LEU A 6 41.47 -3.08 0.74
C LEU A 6 40.71 -2.21 1.74
N CYS A 7 39.92 -1.25 1.26
CA CYS A 7 38.90 -0.64 2.08
C CYS A 7 37.72 -1.61 2.10
N VAL A 8 37.60 -2.39 3.16
CA VAL A 8 36.42 -3.19 3.47
C VAL A 8 35.23 -2.23 3.52
N GLU A 9 34.38 -2.29 2.50
CA GLU A 9 33.12 -1.58 2.45
C GLU A 9 32.28 -2.07 3.64
N LYS A 10 32.15 -1.23 4.66
CA LYS A 10 31.19 -1.42 5.72
C LYS A 10 29.80 -1.40 5.07
N THR A 11 29.21 -2.58 4.90
CA THR A 11 27.77 -2.71 4.66
C THR A 11 27.05 -2.12 5.86
N PHE A 12 26.73 -0.83 5.80
CA PHE A 12 25.72 -0.23 6.65
C PHE A 12 24.42 -0.95 6.32
N GLY A 13 24.03 -1.91 7.16
CA GLY A 13 22.71 -2.52 7.08
C GLY A 13 21.69 -1.40 7.06
N THR A 14 20.97 -1.28 5.95
CA THR A 14 19.90 -0.31 5.77
C THR A 14 18.94 -0.48 6.94
N PRO A 15 18.66 0.56 7.76
CA PRO A 15 17.63 0.43 8.76
C PRO A 15 16.35 0.01 8.03
N HIS A 16 15.85 -1.19 8.35
CA HIS A 16 14.57 -1.67 7.86
C HIS A 16 13.50 -0.75 8.44
N ARG A 17 13.26 0.37 7.76
CA ARG A 17 12.16 1.27 8.04
C ARG A 17 10.91 0.46 7.71
N MET A 18 10.28 -0.10 8.73
CA MET A 18 8.98 -0.73 8.61
C MET A 18 8.02 0.33 8.05
N GLU A 19 7.76 0.27 6.74
CA GLU A 19 6.81 1.16 6.09
C GLU A 19 5.41 0.68 6.49
N LYS A 20 4.77 1.47 7.37
CA LYS A 20 3.37 1.26 7.71
C LYS A 20 2.53 1.62 6.49
N LYS A 21 1.89 0.62 5.87
CA LYS A 21 1.01 0.82 4.69
C LYS A 21 -0.41 0.40 5.04
N ILE A 22 -1.37 1.27 4.75
CA ILE A 22 -2.79 0.97 4.97
C ILE A 22 -3.31 0.08 3.84
N ASN A 23 -4.02 -0.98 4.20
CA ASN A 23 -4.72 -1.89 3.30
C ASN A 23 -6.12 -1.35 2.98
N TYR A 24 -6.18 -0.37 2.07
CA TYR A 24 -7.44 0.23 1.66
C TYR A 24 -8.40 -0.77 1.00
N GLN A 25 -7.89 -1.82 0.37
CA GLN A 25 -8.72 -2.82 -0.30
C GLN A 25 -9.53 -3.61 0.74
N GLN A 26 -8.87 -4.08 1.80
CA GLN A 26 -9.55 -4.76 2.90
C GLN A 26 -10.51 -3.82 3.63
N MET A 27 -10.07 -2.58 3.92
CA MET A 27 -10.90 -1.56 4.57
C MET A 27 -12.22 -1.33 3.83
N ILE A 28 -12.17 -1.21 2.51
CA ILE A 28 -13.36 -0.97 1.69
C ILE A 28 -14.21 -2.23 1.54
N ALA A 29 -13.59 -3.42 1.49
CA ALA A 29 -14.32 -4.69 1.44
C ALA A 29 -15.14 -4.94 2.71
N ASP A 30 -14.61 -4.55 3.88
CA ASP A 30 -15.26 -4.71 5.18
C ASP A 30 -16.43 -3.73 5.36
N CYS A 31 -16.46 -2.61 4.63
CA CYS A 31 -17.61 -1.69 4.57
C CYS A 31 -18.85 -2.32 3.90
N GLY A 32 -18.70 -3.47 3.22
CA GLY A 32 -19.78 -4.20 2.57
C GLY A 32 -19.78 -4.05 1.04
N LYS A 33 -20.97 -4.10 0.42
CA LYS A 33 -21.10 -4.12 -1.04
C LYS A 33 -20.64 -2.80 -1.66
N PRO A 34 -19.84 -2.81 -2.76
CA PRO A 34 -19.29 -1.59 -3.36
C PRO A 34 -20.33 -0.54 -3.72
N GLU A 35 -21.50 -0.96 -4.20
CA GLU A 35 -22.61 -0.08 -4.57
C GLU A 35 -23.22 0.61 -3.35
N ALA A 36 -23.38 -0.12 -2.24
CA ALA A 36 -23.89 0.44 -0.98
C ALA A 36 -22.89 1.43 -0.39
N VAL A 37 -21.61 1.08 -0.40
CA VAL A 37 -20.52 1.98 0.02
C VAL A 37 -20.57 3.27 -0.79
N ALA A 38 -20.61 3.18 -2.13
CA ALA A 38 -20.65 4.35 -2.99
C ALA A 38 -21.82 5.29 -2.68
N GLN A 39 -23.01 4.73 -2.44
CA GLN A 39 -24.20 5.51 -2.07
C GLN A 39 -24.03 6.20 -0.72
N GLN A 40 -23.52 5.49 0.30
CA GLN A 40 -23.41 6.04 1.66
C GLN A 40 -22.39 7.19 1.75
N ILE A 41 -21.24 7.08 1.08
CA ILE A 41 -20.21 8.16 1.11
C ILE A 41 -20.39 9.20 -0.01
N ASN A 42 -21.42 9.04 -0.84
CA ASN A 42 -21.76 9.87 -2.00
C ASN A 42 -20.59 9.99 -3.00
N VAL A 43 -20.16 8.84 -3.53
CA VAL A 43 -19.15 8.75 -4.60
C VAL A 43 -19.64 7.86 -5.72
N HIS A 44 -19.09 8.04 -6.92
CA HIS A 44 -19.43 7.19 -8.05
C HIS A 44 -18.93 5.75 -7.82
N PHE A 45 -19.74 4.75 -8.13
CA PHE A 45 -19.43 3.33 -7.90
C PHE A 45 -18.10 2.89 -8.54
N THR A 46 -17.77 3.44 -9.72
CA THR A 46 -16.49 3.14 -10.39
C THR A 46 -15.27 3.54 -9.56
N SER A 47 -15.36 4.59 -8.74
CA SER A 47 -14.29 4.98 -7.82
C SER A 47 -14.03 3.89 -6.78
N VAL A 48 -15.08 3.31 -6.22
CA VAL A 48 -14.99 2.22 -5.23
C VAL A 48 -14.33 0.99 -5.84
N TYR A 49 -14.73 0.59 -7.05
CA TYR A 49 -14.11 -0.52 -7.77
C TYR A 49 -12.62 -0.28 -8.07
N ARG A 50 -12.23 0.95 -8.42
CA ARG A 50 -10.82 1.29 -8.64
C ARG A 50 -10.00 1.18 -7.35
N TRP A 51 -10.59 1.53 -6.21
CA TRP A 51 -9.93 1.37 -4.91
C TRP A 51 -9.77 -0.10 -4.53
N LEU A 52 -10.81 -0.91 -4.73
CA LEU A 52 -10.77 -2.36 -4.48
C LEU A 52 -9.76 -3.09 -5.36
N ARG A 53 -9.49 -2.60 -6.57
CA ARG A 53 -8.45 -3.13 -7.46
C ARG A 53 -7.05 -2.60 -7.16
N GLY A 54 -6.91 -1.65 -6.25
CA GLY A 54 -5.63 -0.98 -5.98
C GLY A 54 -5.15 -0.06 -7.10
N GLU A 55 -5.96 0.20 -8.13
CA GLU A 55 -5.64 1.12 -9.22
C GLU A 55 -5.50 2.57 -8.72
N ARG A 56 -6.22 2.90 -7.65
CA ARG A 56 -6.19 4.23 -7.04
C ARG A 56 -6.38 4.14 -5.53
N VAL A 57 -5.78 5.09 -4.82
CA VAL A 57 -5.98 5.26 -3.38
C VAL A 57 -7.13 6.26 -3.13
N PRO A 58 -8.04 6.00 -2.17
CA PRO A 58 -9.04 6.97 -1.77
C PRO A 58 -8.39 8.25 -1.21
N SER A 59 -9.04 9.40 -1.39
CA SER A 59 -8.55 10.64 -0.79
C SER A 59 -8.77 10.64 0.73
N VAL A 60 -8.03 11.47 1.46
CA VAL A 60 -8.17 11.61 2.92
C VAL A 60 -9.63 11.90 3.32
N LYS A 61 -10.32 12.79 2.60
CA LYS A 61 -11.75 13.08 2.83
C LYS A 61 -12.67 11.87 2.66
N VAL A 62 -12.34 10.97 1.74
CA VAL A 62 -13.09 9.72 1.55
C VAL A 62 -12.80 8.75 2.69
N ILE A 63 -11.54 8.65 3.10
CA ILE A 63 -11.12 7.80 4.23
C ILE A 63 -11.84 8.24 5.51
N GLU A 64 -11.87 9.54 5.82
CA GLU A 64 -12.62 10.09 6.96
C GLU A 64 -14.11 9.72 6.91
N LYS A 65 -14.73 9.79 5.73
CA LYS A 65 -16.13 9.36 5.54
C LYS A 65 -16.31 7.87 5.77
N LEU A 66 -15.39 7.03 5.31
CA LEU A 66 -15.48 5.58 5.51
C LEU A 66 -15.37 5.24 7.01
N ILE A 67 -14.39 5.81 7.71
CA ILE A 67 -14.20 5.66 9.16
C ILE A 67 -15.46 6.08 9.91
N THR A 68 -16.02 7.25 9.60
CA THR A 68 -17.16 7.82 10.34
C THR A 68 -18.49 7.16 10.02
N GLN A 69 -18.74 6.75 8.77
CA GLN A 69 -20.02 6.15 8.37
C GLN A 69 -20.12 4.66 8.72
N PHE A 70 -18.99 3.94 8.70
CA PHE A 70 -18.96 2.50 8.92
C PHE A 70 -18.36 2.11 10.29
N ASP A 71 -18.02 3.10 11.13
CA ASP A 71 -17.41 2.92 12.46
C ASP A 71 -16.16 2.02 12.42
N ILE A 72 -15.22 2.38 11.54
CA ILE A 72 -14.01 1.60 11.26
C ILE A 72 -12.78 2.22 11.92
N ASP A 73 -11.96 1.43 12.60
CA ASP A 73 -10.63 1.88 13.02
C ASP A 73 -9.60 1.64 11.91
N ILE A 74 -8.98 2.72 11.43
CA ILE A 74 -7.95 2.65 10.40
C ILE A 74 -6.72 1.82 10.83
N ASN A 75 -6.46 1.73 12.13
CA ASN A 75 -5.33 0.98 12.66
C ASN A 75 -5.42 -0.51 12.39
N ASP A 76 -6.64 -1.06 12.27
CA ASP A 76 -6.89 -2.47 11.96
C ASP A 76 -6.40 -2.85 10.55
N TYR A 77 -6.21 -1.85 9.68
CA TYR A 77 -5.80 -2.03 8.29
C TYR A 77 -4.35 -1.65 8.04
N ILE A 78 -3.58 -1.32 9.07
CA ILE A 78 -2.16 -0.99 8.90
C ILE A 78 -1.35 -2.27 8.80
N ASN A 79 -0.92 -2.60 7.58
CA ASN A 79 0.06 -3.66 7.37
C ASN A 79 1.42 -3.20 7.89
N THR A 80 1.98 -3.98 8.82
CA THR A 80 3.37 -3.86 9.26
C THR A 80 4.24 -4.73 8.35
N GLY A 81 4.52 -4.23 7.16
CA GLY A 81 5.38 -4.92 6.21
C GLY A 81 6.86 -4.79 6.60
N VAL A 82 7.53 -5.91 6.81
CA VAL A 82 8.99 -6.01 6.60
C VAL A 82 9.19 -6.01 5.09
N ILE A 83 9.85 -4.97 4.56
CA ILE A 83 10.27 -4.92 3.16
C ILE A 83 11.45 -5.88 2.96
N ASP A 84 11.18 -7.17 2.84
CA ASP A 84 12.20 -8.12 2.39
C ASP A 84 12.40 -7.90 0.89
N GLY A 85 13.40 -7.09 0.55
CA GLY A 85 13.72 -6.74 -0.83
C GLY A 85 14.09 -7.98 -1.63
N THR A 86 13.17 -8.47 -2.47
CA THR A 86 13.52 -9.46 -3.49
C THR A 86 12.89 -9.08 -4.84
N GLN A 87 13.75 -8.48 -5.66
CA GLN A 87 13.88 -8.57 -7.12
C GLN A 87 12.66 -8.33 -8.01
N GLY A 88 12.71 -7.23 -8.78
CA GLY A 88 12.01 -7.11 -10.04
C GLY A 88 12.53 -8.14 -11.05
N GLU A 89 11.60 -8.83 -11.70
CA GLU A 89 11.87 -9.53 -12.96
C GLU A 89 11.58 -8.57 -14.12
N ASP A 90 12.60 -7.84 -14.55
CA ASP A 90 12.66 -7.25 -15.89
C ASP A 90 12.72 -8.38 -16.92
N LYS A 91 11.56 -8.81 -17.44
CA LYS A 91 11.53 -9.66 -18.64
C LYS A 91 11.61 -8.78 -19.88
N THR A 92 12.81 -8.26 -20.15
CA THR A 92 13.23 -7.93 -21.51
C THR A 92 13.97 -9.15 -22.06
N SER A 93 13.33 -9.92 -22.93
CA SER A 93 14.04 -10.85 -23.80
C SER A 93 13.46 -10.70 -25.19
N SER A 94 14.31 -10.11 -26.02
CA SER A 94 14.23 -10.02 -27.47
C SER A 94 14.00 -11.39 -28.11
N LEU A 95 13.29 -11.38 -29.23
CA LEU A 95 13.47 -12.30 -30.34
C LEU A 95 13.64 -11.48 -31.61
#